data_AF-A0A9E4B9L4-F1
#
_entry.id   AF-A0A9E4B9L4-F1
#
_cell.length_a   1.000
_cell.length_b   1.000
_cell.length_c   1.000
_cell.angle_alpha   90.00
_cell.angle_beta   90.00
_cell.angle_gamma   90.00
#
_symmetry.space_group_name_H-M   'P 1'
#
loop_
_entity.id
_entity.type
_entity.pdbx_description
1 polymer ?
#
loop_
_entity_poly.entity_id
_entity_poly.type
_entity_poly.pdbx_seq_one_letter_code
_entity_poly.pdbx_strand_id
1 'polypeptide(L)'
;MSEPLWRPSAEAIAHANLTRFAGKLGYTPPDYRSLHAFSVENRAEFWDSVWRFCGIVGDRGPGPALVDGDRFPGSRWFPEARLNFAEKIQWRSYRCWRTVDVEP
;
A
#
# COMPACT_ATOMS: atom_id res chain seq x y z
N MET A 1 -25.60 21.90 -9.78
CA MET A 1 -24.39 21.34 -9.14
C MET A 1 -24.83 20.10 -8.39
N SER A 2 -24.29 18.94 -8.74
CA SER A 2 -24.69 17.66 -8.14
C SER A 2 -24.25 17.62 -6.69
N GLU A 3 -25.21 17.58 -5.77
CA GLU A 3 -24.94 17.39 -4.36
C GLU A 3 -24.39 15.96 -4.16
N PRO A 4 -23.24 15.80 -3.51
CA PRO A 4 -22.67 14.48 -3.31
C PRO A 4 -23.56 13.66 -2.39
N LEU A 5 -23.89 12.45 -2.83
CA LEU A 5 -24.74 11.49 -2.08
C LEU A 5 -24.19 11.18 -0.68
N TRP A 6 -22.87 11.28 -0.51
CA TRP A 6 -22.20 10.98 0.75
C TRP A 6 -20.88 11.75 0.87
N ARG A 7 -20.51 12.10 2.10
CA ARG A 7 -19.20 12.64 2.47
C ARG A 7 -18.68 11.97 3.74
N PRO A 8 -17.40 11.58 3.80
CA PRO A 8 -16.80 11.04 5.01
C PRO A 8 -16.72 12.11 6.11
N SER A 9 -16.81 11.68 7.37
CA SER A 9 -16.56 12.55 8.52
C SER A 9 -15.07 12.91 8.62
N ALA A 10 -14.75 14.01 9.32
CA ALA A 10 -13.37 14.41 9.56
C ALA A 10 -12.57 13.33 10.31
N GLU A 11 -13.21 12.63 11.24
CA GLU A 11 -12.63 11.49 11.96
C GLU A 11 -12.30 10.34 11.01
N ALA A 12 -13.24 9.96 10.12
CA ALA A 12 -13.00 8.91 9.13
C ALA A 12 -11.82 9.26 8.20
N ILE A 13 -11.67 10.53 7.83
CA ILE A 13 -10.52 11.02 7.06
C ILE A 13 -9.24 10.89 7.90
N ALA A 14 -9.23 11.33 9.15
CA ALA A 14 -8.05 11.29 10.01
C ALA A 14 -7.54 9.85 10.25
N HIS A 15 -8.45 8.88 10.37
CA HIS A 15 -8.12 7.47 10.62
C HIS A 15 -7.89 6.65 9.34
N ALA A 16 -8.08 7.23 8.15
CA ALA A 16 -7.88 6.50 6.90
C ALA A 16 -6.41 6.10 6.70
N ASN A 17 -6.19 4.87 6.21
CA ASN A 17 -4.85 4.40 5.85
C ASN A 17 -4.18 5.30 4.81
N LEU A 18 -4.96 5.89 3.91
CA LEU A 18 -4.47 6.82 2.90
C LEU A 18 -3.91 8.10 3.51
N THR A 19 -4.59 8.66 4.51
CA THR A 19 -4.13 9.83 5.28
C THR A 19 -2.82 9.53 6.00
N ARG A 20 -2.73 8.37 6.65
CA ARG A 20 -1.51 7.90 7.31
C ARG A 20 -0.36 7.67 6.31
N PHE A 21 -0.66 7.11 5.14
CA PHE A 21 0.31 6.89 4.08
C PHE A 21 0.82 8.22 3.48
N ALA A 22 -0.08 9.15 3.19
CA ALA A 22 0.24 10.49 2.72
C ALA A 22 1.16 11.23 3.71
N GLY A 23 0.85 11.16 5.01
CA GLY A 23 1.71 11.72 6.06
C GLY A 23 3.10 11.10 6.10
N LYS A 24 3.24 9.78 5.90
CA LYS A 24 4.56 9.12 5.80
C LYS A 24 5.38 9.55 4.59
N LEU A 25 4.72 9.99 3.52
CA LEU A 25 5.37 10.54 2.32
C LEU A 25 5.65 12.05 2.45
N GLY A 26 5.32 12.68 3.58
CA GLY A 26 5.57 14.10 3.82
C GLY A 26 4.41 15.03 3.42
N TYR A 27 3.28 14.51 2.94
CA TYR A 27 2.11 15.32 2.61
C TYR A 27 1.30 15.62 3.88
N THR A 28 1.64 16.73 4.56
CA THR A 28 0.90 17.27 5.72
C THR A 28 0.59 18.76 5.51
N PRO A 29 -0.69 19.16 5.38
CA PRO A 29 -1.88 18.32 5.45
C PRO A 29 -1.97 17.34 4.26
N PRO A 30 -2.59 16.16 4.46
CA PRO A 30 -2.71 15.16 3.41
C PRO A 30 -3.66 15.64 2.31
N ASP A 31 -3.11 15.86 1.12
CA ASP A 31 -3.87 16.22 -0.09
C ASP A 31 -3.96 15.02 -1.04
N TYR A 32 -5.20 14.60 -1.32
CA TYR A 32 -5.47 13.49 -2.22
C TYR A 32 -5.00 13.77 -3.64
N ARG A 33 -5.18 15.01 -4.14
CA ARG A 33 -4.85 15.34 -5.54
C ARG A 33 -3.35 15.27 -5.80
N SER A 34 -2.55 15.83 -4.90
CA SER A 34 -1.10 15.78 -4.97
C SER A 34 -0.59 14.34 -4.86
N LEU A 35 -1.13 13.56 -3.92
CA LEU A 35 -0.78 12.14 -3.78
C LEU A 35 -1.13 11.34 -5.04
N HIS A 36 -2.29 11.61 -5.65
CA HIS A 36 -2.72 10.95 -6.88
C HIS A 36 -1.79 11.29 -8.04
N ALA A 37 -1.44 12.57 -8.24
CA ALA A 37 -0.50 12.99 -9.27
C ALA A 37 0.85 12.27 -9.12
N PHE A 38 1.39 12.24 -7.89
CA PHE A 38 2.61 11.50 -7.58
C PHE A 38 2.50 10.00 -7.93
N SER A 39 1.37 9.36 -7.64
CA SER A 39 1.18 7.93 -7.94
C SER A 39 1.20 7.59 -9.43
N VAL A 40 0.80 8.53 -10.28
CA VAL A 40 0.76 8.37 -11.74
C VAL A 40 2.09 8.73 -12.38
N GLU A 41 2.73 9.81 -11.91
CA GLU A 41 4.00 10.29 -12.45
C GLU A 41 5.17 9.40 -12.01
N ASN A 42 5.19 8.97 -10.75
CA ASN A 42 6.30 8.23 -10.13
C ASN A 42 5.88 6.81 -9.75
N ARG A 43 5.30 6.06 -10.70
CA ARG A 43 4.75 4.71 -10.49
C ARG A 43 5.69 3.76 -9.74
N ALA A 44 6.96 3.71 -10.12
CA ALA A 44 7.92 2.81 -9.48
C ALA A 44 8.15 3.16 -8.00
N GLU A 45 8.41 4.43 -7.71
CA GLU A 45 8.64 4.94 -6.36
C GLU A 45 7.37 4.84 -5.48
N PHE A 46 6.20 5.07 -6.07
CA PHE A 46 4.92 4.91 -5.41
C PHE A 46 4.72 3.48 -4.93
N TRP A 47 4.89 2.49 -5.83
CA TRP A 47 4.69 1.08 -5.48
C TRP A 47 5.73 0.55 -4.50
N ASP A 48 6.96 1.06 -4.55
CA ASP A 48 7.98 0.84 -3.52
C ASP A 48 7.56 1.35 -2.15
N SER A 49 7.05 2.57 -2.10
CA SER A 49 6.57 3.19 -0.87
C SER A 49 5.38 2.41 -0.31
N VAL A 50 4.48 1.93 -1.16
CA VAL A 50 3.37 1.05 -0.77
C VAL A 50 3.88 -0.28 -0.22
N TRP A 51 4.89 -0.91 -0.84
CA TRP A 51 5.48 -2.16 -0.33
C TRP A 51 6.01 -2.00 1.09
N ARG A 52 6.76 -0.91 1.33
CA ARG A 52 7.30 -0.56 2.65
C ARG A 52 6.20 -0.22 3.65
N PHE A 53 5.19 0.54 3.24
CA PHE A 53 4.07 0.93 4.11
C PHE A 53 3.24 -0.27 4.57
N CYS A 54 2.94 -1.18 3.64
CA CYS A 54 2.18 -2.39 3.90
C CYS A 54 2.97 -3.46 4.69
N GLY A 55 4.28 -3.28 4.86
CA GLY A 55 5.14 -4.25 5.54
C GLY A 55 5.08 -5.63 4.89
N ILE A 56 5.13 -5.68 3.56
CA ILE A 56 5.03 -6.95 2.83
C ILE A 56 6.23 -7.82 3.19
N VAL A 57 5.95 -8.96 3.82
CA VAL A 57 6.95 -9.99 4.15
C VAL A 57 7.27 -10.75 2.87
N GLY A 58 8.50 -10.57 2.39
CA GLY A 58 9.01 -11.15 1.15
C GLY A 58 10.32 -10.48 0.78
N ASP A 59 11.07 -11.12 -0.11
CA ASP A 59 12.25 -10.51 -0.69
C ASP A 59 11.80 -9.62 -1.85
N ARG A 60 11.99 -8.31 -1.72
CA ARG A 60 11.67 -7.36 -2.78
C ARG A 60 12.70 -7.42 -3.92
N GLY A 61 13.92 -7.90 -3.63
CA GLY A 61 15.06 -7.78 -4.51
C GLY A 61 15.59 -6.34 -4.65
N PRO A 62 16.78 -6.16 -5.22
CA PRO A 62 17.37 -4.84 -5.48
C PRO A 62 16.75 -4.14 -6.71
N GLY A 63 15.97 -4.87 -7.52
CA GLY A 63 15.39 -4.39 -8.76
C GLY A 63 14.36 -3.25 -8.60
N PRO A 64 14.10 -2.52 -9.70
CA PRO A 64 13.06 -1.50 -9.75
C PRO A 64 11.66 -2.14 -9.62
N ALA A 65 10.71 -1.43 -8.99
CA ALA A 65 9.32 -1.89 -8.90
C ALA A 65 8.61 -2.03 -10.26
N LEU A 66 9.06 -1.28 -11.27
CA LEU A 66 8.47 -1.27 -12.60
C LEU A 66 9.57 -1.24 -13.66
N VAL A 67 9.47 -2.16 -14.62
CA VAL A 67 10.29 -2.20 -15.83
C VAL A 67 9.36 -2.17 -17.03
N ASP A 68 9.73 -1.43 -18.09
CA ASP A 68 8.94 -1.29 -19.32
C ASP A 68 7.51 -0.75 -19.09
N GLY A 69 7.34 0.16 -18.12
CA GLY A 69 6.03 0.68 -17.68
C GLY A 69 5.20 1.42 -18.74
N ASP A 70 5.83 1.81 -19.85
CA ASP A 70 5.19 2.50 -20.97
C ASP A 70 4.86 1.56 -22.15
N ARG A 71 5.22 0.27 -22.04
CA ARG A 71 4.92 -0.74 -23.04
C ARG A 71 3.70 -1.57 -22.64
N PHE A 72 2.67 -1.47 -23.46
CA PHE A 72 1.51 -2.34 -23.40
C PHE A 72 1.43 -3.16 -24.69
N PRO A 73 1.57 -4.51 -24.67
CA PRO A 73 2.04 -5.41 -23.60
C PRO A 73 3.59 -5.42 -23.42
N GLY A 74 4.07 -5.67 -22.20
CA GLY A 74 5.52 -5.78 -21.90
C GLY A 74 5.95 -5.27 -20.52
N SER A 75 5.11 -4.47 -19.86
CA SER A 75 5.39 -3.97 -18.50
C SER A 75 5.56 -5.11 -17.48
N ARG A 76 6.66 -5.11 -16.74
CA ARG A 76 6.95 -6.06 -15.66
C ARG A 76 6.98 -5.33 -14.32
N TRP A 77 6.17 -5.83 -13.39
CA TRP A 77 6.13 -5.33 -12.01
C TRP A 77 6.97 -6.24 -11.12
N PHE A 78 7.83 -5.64 -10.30
CA PHE A 78 8.70 -6.31 -9.34
C PHE A 78 9.39 -7.58 -9.88
N PRO A 79 10.21 -7.47 -10.94
CA PRO A 79 10.77 -8.63 -11.64
C PRO A 79 11.70 -9.49 -10.76
N GLU A 80 12.29 -8.89 -9.73
CA GLU A 80 13.21 -9.54 -8.81
C GLU A 80 12.57 -9.88 -7.46
N ALA A 81 11.31 -9.49 -7.24
CA ALA A 81 10.64 -9.78 -5.98
C ALA A 81 10.21 -11.24 -5.91
N ARG A 82 10.51 -11.87 -4.78
CA ARG A 82 10.08 -13.21 -4.42
C ARG A 82 9.19 -13.10 -3.20
N LEU A 83 7.90 -13.34 -3.38
CA LEU A 83 6.93 -13.34 -2.30
C LEU A 83 6.05 -14.59 -2.38
N ASN A 84 5.68 -15.12 -1.22
CA ASN A 84 4.69 -16.18 -1.14
C ASN A 84 3.33 -15.56 -0.76
N PHE A 85 2.36 -15.64 -1.67
CA PHE A 85 1.04 -15.08 -1.43
C PHE A 85 0.26 -15.83 -0.33
N ALA A 86 0.42 -17.16 -0.25
CA ALA A 86 -0.25 -18.00 0.74
C ALA A 86 0.27 -17.73 2.16
N GLU A 87 1.59 -17.55 2.33
CA GLU A 87 2.21 -17.16 3.60
C GLU A 87 1.65 -15.83 4.12
N LYS A 88 1.43 -14.86 3.22
CA LYS A 88 0.87 -13.55 3.55
C LYS A 88 -0.57 -13.62 4.08
N ILE A 89 -1.38 -14.56 3.60
CA ILE A 89 -2.73 -14.79 4.14
C ILE A 89 -2.66 -15.54 5.47
N GLN A 90 -1.76 -16.51 5.59
CA GLN A 90 -1.65 -17.40 6.74
C GLN A 90 -1.11 -16.71 8.00
N TRP A 91 -0.23 -15.70 7.87
CA TRP A 91 0.31 -14.94 9.01
C TRP A 91 -0.77 -14.17 9.79
N ARG A 92 -1.83 -13.68 9.11
CA ARG A 92 -2.98 -13.03 9.78
C ARG A 92 -3.81 -14.00 10.62
N SER A 93 -3.81 -15.30 10.27
CA SER A 93 -4.53 -16.33 11.01
C SER A 93 -3.79 -16.72 12.30
N TYR A 94 -2.48 -16.97 12.24
CA TYR A 94 -1.71 -17.43 13.40
C TYR A 94 -1.59 -16.40 14.54
N ARG A 95 -1.70 -15.11 14.26
CA ARG A 95 -1.69 -14.07 15.31
C ARG A 95 -2.99 -14.04 16.13
N CYS A 96 -4.09 -14.57 15.60
CA CYS A 96 -5.36 -14.70 16.32
C CYS A 96 -5.34 -15.86 17.33
N TRP A 97 -4.60 -16.94 17.03
CA TRP A 97 -4.55 -18.14 17.87
C TRP A 97 -3.53 -18.06 19.01
N ARG A 98 -2.50 -17.21 18.93
CA ARG A 98 -1.47 -17.08 19.99
C ARG A 98 -1.91 -16.21 21.19
N THR A 99 -3.08 -15.57 21.12
CA THR A 99 -3.67 -14.84 22.26
C THR A 99 -4.79 -15.62 22.96
N VAL A 100 -5.02 -16.86 22.53
CA VAL A 100 -5.98 -17.77 23.16
C VAL A 100 -5.21 -18.95 23.77
N ASP A 101 -4.15 -18.63 24.55
CA ASP A 101 -3.64 -19.59 25.52
C ASP A 101 -4.67 -19.64 26.66
N VAL A 102 -5.54 -20.64 26.57
CA VAL A 102 -6.30 -21.15 27.71
C VAL A 102 -5.29 -21.90 28.56
N GLU A 103 -4.80 -21.27 29.63
CA GLU A 103 -4.10 -21.98 30.70
C GLU A 103 -5.06 -22.96 31.40
N PRO A 104 -4.54 -24.10 31.91
CA PRO A 104 -5.32 -25.28 32.30
C PRO A 104 -6.26 -25.10 33.49
#